data_AF-A0A839TRH3-F1
#
_entry.id   AF-A0A839TRH3-F1
#
_cell.length_a   1.000
_cell.length_b   1.000
_cell.length_c   1.000
_cell.angle_alpha   90.00
_cell.angle_beta   90.00
_cell.angle_gamma   90.00
#
_symmetry.space_group_name_H-M   'P 1'
#
loop_
_entity.id
_entity.type
_entity.pdbx_description
1 polymer ?
#
loop_
_entity_poly.entity_id
_entity_poly.type
_entity_poly.pdbx_seq_one_letter_code
_entity_poly.pdbx_strand_id
1 'polypeptide(L)'
;MILWSKHGIRVRKLEEGDADRLVQWLSDPRVLEYYEGRDRPHDMAMVQEHFYRERQIEACIIQLDDRDIGYIQYYPVDPEEREVYGYGEGDGRIFGMDQFIGEPDCWNRGIGTKLIQGMVSYLTNTLQADTIVMDPQTWNTRALRVYEKCGFRKIRLLEKREWHEGEYRDCWLIEYSPADREEKQMNRYSQTLNHLVGYFESELKALPVEEFRQKPGPAKWSKQEIVGHLCDSAVNNHLRFVKIKLSAHPVSLEGYDQERWVDLHGYQEQYTKPDIIMLWVMLNRQIAHVLDTLTVEDYGKACILPGGGEATLDWLVSDYLEHMRHHFRQILGPEPVERAKAGK
;
A
#
# COMPACT_ATOMS: atom_id res chain seq x y z
N MET A 1 1.15 -23.92 -19.16
CA MET A 1 1.48 -22.47 -19.44
C MET A 1 1.68 -21.73 -18.12
N ILE A 2 2.71 -20.88 -17.97
CA ILE A 2 2.97 -20.11 -16.73
C ILE A 2 2.26 -18.76 -16.79
N LEU A 3 1.54 -18.39 -15.72
CA LEU A 3 0.87 -17.09 -15.60
C LEU A 3 1.81 -16.05 -15.00
N TRP A 4 2.47 -16.39 -13.89
CA TRP A 4 3.48 -15.55 -13.25
C TRP A 4 4.44 -16.36 -12.38
N SER A 5 5.61 -15.78 -12.10
CA SER A 5 6.66 -16.38 -11.27
C SER A 5 7.40 -15.31 -10.48
N LYS A 6 7.54 -15.47 -9.17
CA LYS A 6 8.24 -14.53 -8.28
C LYS A 6 8.72 -15.19 -7.00
N HIS A 7 9.98 -14.96 -6.61
CA HIS A 7 10.58 -15.43 -5.35
C HIS A 7 10.37 -16.93 -5.05
N GLY A 8 10.56 -17.78 -6.06
CA GLY A 8 10.40 -19.25 -5.94
C GLY A 8 8.97 -19.75 -6.03
N ILE A 9 7.95 -18.87 -6.03
CA ILE A 9 6.55 -19.24 -6.27
C ILE A 9 6.19 -18.98 -7.72
N ARG A 10 5.45 -19.91 -8.32
CA ARG A 10 4.94 -19.81 -9.68
C ARG A 10 3.50 -20.31 -9.73
N VAL A 11 2.68 -19.71 -10.58
CA VAL A 11 1.34 -20.21 -10.92
C VAL A 11 1.32 -20.58 -12.39
N ARG A 12 0.92 -21.82 -12.70
CA ARG A 12 0.75 -22.34 -14.06
C ARG A 12 -0.67 -22.83 -14.27
N LYS A 13 -1.17 -22.81 -15.51
CA LYS A 13 -2.45 -23.44 -15.84
C LYS A 13 -2.45 -24.92 -15.43
N LEU A 14 -3.62 -25.37 -14.97
CA LEU A 14 -3.92 -26.78 -14.74
C LEU A 14 -3.84 -27.54 -16.07
N GLU A 15 -3.28 -28.75 -16.04
CA GLU A 15 -3.15 -29.64 -17.19
C GLU A 15 -3.82 -30.99 -16.86
N GLU A 16 -4.28 -31.76 -17.86
CA GLU A 16 -5.02 -33.02 -17.61
C GLU A 16 -4.26 -34.01 -16.71
N GLY A 17 -2.92 -34.02 -16.79
CA GLY A 17 -2.06 -34.87 -15.97
C GLY A 17 -1.98 -34.49 -14.49
N ASP A 18 -2.57 -33.36 -14.07
CA ASP A 18 -2.61 -32.93 -12.67
C ASP A 18 -3.77 -33.57 -11.89
N ALA A 19 -4.71 -34.26 -12.55
CA ALA A 19 -5.94 -34.77 -11.94
C ALA A 19 -5.67 -35.73 -10.77
N ASP A 20 -4.73 -36.67 -10.92
CA ASP A 20 -4.34 -37.59 -9.84
C ASP A 20 -3.84 -36.85 -8.59
N ARG A 21 -3.18 -35.70 -8.79
CA ARG A 21 -2.67 -34.88 -7.70
C ARG A 21 -3.77 -34.12 -6.98
N LEU A 22 -4.75 -33.59 -7.73
CA LEU A 22 -5.94 -32.99 -7.14
C LEU A 22 -6.71 -34.02 -6.31
N VAL A 23 -6.89 -35.25 -6.81
CA VAL A 23 -7.49 -36.35 -6.03
C VAL A 23 -6.70 -36.61 -4.76
N GLN A 24 -5.36 -36.66 -4.85
CA GLN A 24 -4.50 -36.86 -3.67
C GLN A 24 -4.69 -35.76 -2.62
N TRP A 25 -4.65 -34.49 -3.01
CA TRP A 25 -4.83 -33.37 -2.08
C TRP A 25 -6.26 -33.30 -1.51
N LEU A 26 -7.27 -33.52 -2.35
CA LEU A 26 -8.70 -33.50 -1.98
C LEU A 26 -9.20 -34.83 -1.39
N SER A 27 -8.28 -35.74 -1.06
CA SER A 27 -8.51 -36.91 -0.22
C SER A 27 -7.79 -36.80 1.13
N ASP A 28 -6.94 -35.78 1.33
CA ASP A 28 -6.24 -35.55 2.59
C ASP A 28 -7.17 -34.82 3.58
N PRO A 29 -7.53 -35.42 4.72
CA PRO A 29 -8.44 -34.79 5.69
C PRO A 29 -7.89 -33.49 6.26
N ARG A 30 -6.57 -33.26 6.24
CA ARG A 30 -5.97 -32.00 6.67
C ARG A 30 -6.31 -30.88 5.70
N VAL A 31 -6.24 -31.14 4.40
CA VAL A 31 -6.60 -30.17 3.36
C VAL A 31 -8.11 -29.93 3.40
N LEU A 32 -8.89 -31.01 3.45
CA LEU A 32 -10.35 -30.96 3.46
C LEU A 32 -10.94 -30.27 4.69
N GLU A 33 -10.21 -30.20 5.80
CA GLU A 33 -10.60 -29.37 6.95
C GLU A 33 -10.81 -27.90 6.55
N TYR A 34 -10.08 -27.40 5.55
CA TYR A 34 -10.11 -25.98 5.15
C TYR A 34 -10.75 -25.72 3.79
N TYR A 35 -10.98 -26.75 2.97
CA TYR A 35 -11.46 -26.63 1.60
C TYR A 35 -12.47 -27.75 1.33
N GLU A 36 -13.68 -27.42 0.88
CA GLU A 36 -14.82 -28.35 0.68
C GLU A 36 -15.36 -28.97 1.99
N GLY A 37 -14.58 -29.81 2.68
CA GLY A 37 -15.00 -30.52 3.91
C GLY A 37 -14.55 -31.98 3.99
N ARG A 38 -14.23 -32.48 5.19
CA ARG A 38 -13.75 -33.88 5.38
C ARG A 38 -14.82 -34.92 5.11
N ASP A 39 -16.09 -34.52 5.09
CA ASP A 39 -17.24 -35.33 4.70
C ASP A 39 -17.36 -35.52 3.18
N ARG A 40 -16.51 -34.84 2.39
CA ARG A 40 -16.53 -34.86 0.92
C ARG A 40 -15.15 -35.10 0.27
N PRO A 41 -14.46 -36.22 0.56
CA PRO A 41 -13.24 -36.57 -0.17
C PRO A 41 -13.56 -36.77 -1.65
N HIS A 42 -12.77 -36.14 -2.52
CA HIS A 42 -13.02 -36.16 -3.96
C HIS A 42 -12.37 -37.38 -4.62
N ASP A 43 -13.15 -38.09 -5.44
CA ASP A 43 -12.63 -39.07 -6.37
C ASP A 43 -12.28 -38.44 -7.73
N MET A 44 -11.76 -39.25 -8.66
CA MET A 44 -11.39 -38.79 -10.00
C MET A 44 -12.58 -38.20 -10.77
N ALA A 45 -13.79 -38.75 -10.62
CA ALA A 45 -14.96 -38.25 -11.33
C ALA A 45 -15.36 -36.86 -10.84
N MET A 46 -15.35 -36.66 -9.51
CA MET A 46 -15.60 -35.35 -8.91
C MET A 46 -14.54 -34.32 -9.31
N VAL A 47 -13.25 -34.71 -9.34
CA VAL A 47 -12.16 -33.83 -9.78
C VAL A 47 -12.35 -33.41 -11.25
N GLN A 48 -12.65 -34.35 -12.14
CA GLN A 48 -12.90 -34.05 -13.56
C GLN A 48 -14.09 -33.11 -13.75
N GLU A 49 -15.17 -33.32 -13.00
CA GLU A 49 -16.37 -32.48 -13.10
C GLU A 49 -16.12 -31.06 -12.59
N HIS A 50 -15.56 -30.89 -11.39
CA HIS A 50 -15.47 -29.58 -10.74
C HIS A 50 -14.26 -28.74 -11.21
N PHE A 51 -13.16 -29.37 -11.64
CA PHE A 51 -11.90 -28.64 -11.90
C PHE A 51 -11.54 -28.53 -13.38
N TYR A 52 -12.15 -29.34 -14.27
CA TYR A 52 -11.80 -29.38 -15.69
C TYR A 52 -12.94 -29.03 -16.64
N ARG A 53 -14.20 -29.15 -16.20
CA ARG A 53 -15.36 -28.98 -17.09
C ARG A 53 -15.79 -27.52 -17.26
N GLU A 54 -15.58 -26.69 -16.23
CA GLU A 54 -16.08 -25.33 -16.20
C GLU A 54 -15.19 -24.38 -17.03
N ARG A 55 -15.80 -23.69 -18.00
CA ARG A 55 -15.04 -22.91 -19.01
C ARG A 55 -14.79 -21.45 -18.61
N GLN A 56 -15.48 -20.94 -17.59
CA GLN A 56 -15.33 -19.55 -17.14
C GLN A 56 -14.35 -19.41 -15.96
N ILE A 57 -13.84 -20.53 -15.45
CA ILE A 57 -12.85 -20.59 -14.38
C ILE A 57 -11.48 -20.86 -14.98
N GLU A 58 -10.49 -20.06 -14.58
CA GLU A 58 -9.09 -20.30 -14.90
C GLU A 58 -8.42 -21.10 -13.77
N ALA A 59 -8.48 -22.42 -13.91
CA ALA A 59 -7.89 -23.39 -12.98
C ALA A 59 -6.37 -23.46 -13.12
N CYS A 60 -5.65 -23.38 -11.99
CA CYS A 60 -4.20 -23.29 -11.95
C CYS A 60 -3.57 -24.13 -10.84
N ILE A 61 -2.28 -24.45 -11.03
CA ILE A 61 -1.42 -25.12 -10.07
C ILE A 61 -0.40 -24.14 -9.49
N ILE A 62 -0.26 -24.18 -8.17
CA ILE A 62 0.73 -23.43 -7.40
C ILE A 62 2.01 -24.26 -7.31
N GLN A 63 3.15 -23.69 -7.71
CA GLN A 63 4.46 -24.32 -7.59
C GLN A 63 5.36 -23.54 -6.62
N LEU A 64 6.16 -24.27 -5.83
CA LEU A 64 7.27 -23.75 -5.02
C LEU A 64 8.56 -24.46 -5.42
N ASP A 65 9.53 -23.72 -5.95
CA ASP A 65 10.81 -24.25 -6.43
C ASP A 65 10.62 -25.49 -7.34
N ASP A 66 9.70 -25.37 -8.30
CA ASP A 66 9.25 -26.39 -9.27
C ASP A 66 8.50 -27.61 -8.70
N ARG A 67 8.27 -27.70 -7.38
CA ARG A 67 7.32 -28.66 -6.79
C ARG A 67 5.91 -28.09 -6.85
N ASP A 68 4.94 -28.82 -7.42
CA ASP A 68 3.53 -28.40 -7.29
C ASP A 68 3.05 -28.67 -5.86
N ILE A 69 2.46 -27.66 -5.24
CA ILE A 69 2.11 -27.67 -3.82
C ILE A 69 0.65 -27.34 -3.52
N GLY A 70 -0.13 -26.96 -4.53
CA GLY A 70 -1.53 -26.62 -4.34
C GLY A 70 -2.22 -26.16 -5.61
N TYR A 71 -3.45 -25.70 -5.42
CA TYR A 71 -4.38 -25.28 -6.45
C TYR A 71 -4.84 -23.84 -6.21
N ILE A 72 -5.07 -23.10 -7.30
CA ILE A 72 -5.73 -21.81 -7.26
C ILE A 72 -6.57 -21.62 -8.52
N GLN A 73 -7.70 -20.95 -8.37
CA GLN A 73 -8.55 -20.55 -9.48
C GLN A 73 -8.89 -19.07 -9.39
N TYR A 74 -9.22 -18.49 -10.54
CA TYR A 74 -9.83 -17.17 -10.60
C TYR A 74 -10.85 -17.12 -11.73
N TYR A 75 -11.82 -16.24 -11.59
CA TYR A 75 -12.93 -16.13 -12.53
C TYR A 75 -13.51 -14.70 -12.48
N PRO A 76 -14.03 -14.17 -13.59
CA PRO A 76 -14.85 -12.97 -13.53
C PRO A 76 -16.13 -13.28 -12.74
N VAL A 77 -16.48 -12.43 -11.78
CA VAL A 77 -17.71 -12.63 -10.99
C VAL A 77 -18.92 -12.37 -11.89
N ASP A 78 -19.78 -13.37 -12.02
CA ASP A 78 -20.97 -13.33 -12.87
C ASP A 78 -22.06 -12.39 -12.29
N PRO A 79 -23.07 -12.01 -13.10
CA PRO A 79 -24.11 -11.08 -12.65
C PRO A 79 -24.93 -11.55 -11.44
N GLU A 80 -25.20 -12.86 -11.31
CA GLU A 80 -26.00 -13.39 -10.19
C GLU A 80 -25.20 -13.31 -8.89
N GLU A 81 -23.93 -13.70 -8.94
CA GLU A 81 -23.03 -13.61 -7.78
C GLU A 81 -22.73 -12.16 -7.40
N ARG A 82 -22.62 -11.25 -8.37
CA ARG A 82 -22.51 -9.80 -8.12
C ARG A 82 -23.69 -9.28 -7.30
N GLU A 83 -24.92 -9.67 -7.64
CA GLU A 83 -26.11 -9.25 -6.90
C GLU A 83 -26.05 -9.71 -5.43
N VAL A 84 -25.65 -10.98 -5.20
CA VAL A 84 -25.46 -11.52 -3.85
C VAL A 84 -24.40 -10.74 -3.07
N TYR A 85 -23.28 -10.42 -3.71
CA TYR A 85 -22.20 -9.65 -3.11
C TYR A 85 -22.55 -8.17 -2.93
N GLY A 86 -23.53 -7.66 -3.67
CA GLY A 86 -24.01 -6.28 -3.61
C GLY A 86 -23.33 -5.34 -4.60
N TYR A 87 -22.80 -5.88 -5.70
CA TYR A 87 -22.19 -5.12 -6.80
C TYR A 87 -23.18 -4.94 -7.95
N GLY A 88 -23.15 -3.76 -8.58
CA GLY A 88 -23.94 -3.40 -9.75
C GLY A 88 -23.15 -3.47 -11.07
N GLU A 89 -23.83 -3.20 -12.19
CA GLU A 89 -23.23 -3.19 -13.53
C GLU A 89 -22.11 -2.14 -13.70
N GLY A 90 -22.07 -1.12 -12.84
CA GLY A 90 -21.08 -0.03 -12.86
C GLY A 90 -19.77 -0.30 -12.10
N ASP A 91 -19.67 -1.40 -11.32
CA ASP A 91 -18.55 -1.64 -10.40
C ASP A 91 -17.31 -2.27 -11.09
N GLY A 92 -17.23 -2.14 -12.41
CA GLY A 92 -16.05 -2.53 -13.19
C GLY A 92 -15.81 -4.04 -13.29
N ARG A 93 -14.53 -4.40 -13.44
CA ARG A 93 -14.05 -5.77 -13.59
C ARG A 93 -13.72 -6.37 -12.23
N ILE A 94 -14.65 -7.19 -11.76
CA ILE A 94 -14.55 -7.91 -10.49
C ILE A 94 -14.13 -9.35 -10.76
N PHE A 95 -13.09 -9.81 -10.07
CA PHE A 95 -12.64 -11.21 -10.11
C PHE A 95 -12.79 -11.90 -8.76
N GLY A 96 -13.31 -13.11 -8.76
CA GLY A 96 -13.27 -14.05 -7.63
C GLY A 96 -12.02 -14.93 -7.70
N MET A 97 -11.58 -15.48 -6.56
CA MET A 97 -10.53 -16.50 -6.52
C MET A 97 -10.64 -17.43 -5.31
N ASP A 98 -10.29 -18.71 -5.52
CA ASP A 98 -10.22 -19.73 -4.46
C ASP A 98 -8.91 -20.48 -4.52
N GLN A 99 -8.39 -20.91 -3.37
CA GLN A 99 -7.12 -21.62 -3.30
C GLN A 99 -6.99 -22.53 -2.10
N PHE A 100 -6.14 -23.53 -2.27
CA PHE A 100 -5.58 -24.30 -1.16
C PHE A 100 -4.12 -24.70 -1.44
N ILE A 101 -3.34 -24.87 -0.37
CA ILE A 101 -2.02 -25.50 -0.43
C ILE A 101 -2.22 -26.96 -0.02
N GLY A 102 -2.10 -27.87 -0.98
CA GLY A 102 -2.33 -29.31 -0.80
C GLY A 102 -1.20 -30.04 -0.06
N GLU A 103 -0.01 -29.43 0.04
CA GLU A 103 1.16 -29.99 0.72
C GLU A 103 1.32 -29.39 2.14
N PRO A 104 0.96 -30.12 3.22
CA PRO A 104 0.92 -29.53 4.56
C PRO A 104 2.28 -29.11 5.14
N ASP A 105 3.38 -29.69 4.65
CA ASP A 105 4.76 -29.29 4.96
C ASP A 105 5.12 -27.88 4.43
N CYS A 106 4.29 -27.33 3.55
CA CYS A 106 4.38 -25.97 3.05
C CYS A 106 3.57 -24.96 3.89
N TRP A 107 2.75 -25.42 4.84
CA TRP A 107 1.91 -24.52 5.63
C TRP A 107 2.72 -23.70 6.64
N ASN A 108 2.19 -22.54 7.02
CA ASN A 108 2.78 -21.65 8.03
C ASN A 108 4.20 -21.14 7.71
N ARG A 109 4.65 -21.24 6.44
CA ARG A 109 5.95 -20.75 5.95
C ARG A 109 5.87 -19.43 5.18
N GLY A 110 4.74 -18.74 5.27
CA GLY A 110 4.48 -17.48 4.56
C GLY A 110 4.19 -17.63 3.06
N ILE A 111 4.06 -18.87 2.56
CA ILE A 111 3.79 -19.16 1.15
C ILE A 111 2.44 -18.58 0.70
N GLY A 112 1.39 -18.76 1.51
CA GLY A 112 0.07 -18.18 1.22
C GLY A 112 0.11 -16.66 1.02
N THR A 113 0.82 -15.92 1.87
CA THR A 113 1.00 -14.46 1.70
C THR A 113 1.66 -14.12 0.36
N LYS A 114 2.74 -14.82 0.01
CA LYS A 114 3.46 -14.56 -1.25
C LYS A 114 2.61 -14.93 -2.48
N LEU A 115 1.83 -16.01 -2.39
CA LEU A 115 0.89 -16.43 -3.43
C LEU A 115 -0.17 -15.35 -3.68
N ILE A 116 -0.87 -14.92 -2.63
CA ILE A 116 -1.94 -13.91 -2.74
C ILE A 116 -1.38 -12.57 -3.26
N GLN A 117 -0.20 -12.13 -2.78
CA GLN A 117 0.44 -10.94 -3.33
C GLN A 117 0.76 -11.05 -4.83
N GLY A 118 1.19 -12.22 -5.29
CA GLY A 118 1.46 -12.47 -6.70
C GLY A 118 0.19 -12.50 -7.54
N MET A 119 -0.86 -13.16 -7.06
CA MET A 119 -2.16 -13.20 -7.73
C MET A 119 -2.83 -11.84 -7.80
N VAL A 120 -2.85 -11.08 -6.70
CA VAL A 120 -3.33 -9.70 -6.70
C VAL A 120 -2.59 -8.89 -7.76
N SER A 121 -1.26 -8.94 -7.78
CA SER A 121 -0.47 -8.22 -8.79
C SER A 121 -0.77 -8.68 -10.21
N TYR A 122 -0.99 -9.98 -10.44
CA TYR A 122 -1.34 -10.51 -11.75
C TYR A 122 -2.72 -10.04 -12.20
N LEU A 123 -3.74 -10.21 -11.34
CA LEU A 123 -5.12 -9.81 -11.62
C LEU A 123 -5.23 -8.31 -11.87
N THR A 124 -4.57 -7.46 -11.06
CA THR A 124 -4.65 -6.00 -11.22
C THR A 124 -3.81 -5.50 -12.38
N ASN A 125 -2.58 -5.98 -12.55
CA ASN A 125 -1.66 -5.37 -13.52
C ASN A 125 -1.75 -6.02 -14.91
N THR A 126 -2.16 -7.28 -14.97
CA THR A 126 -2.24 -8.04 -16.24
C THR A 126 -3.68 -8.13 -16.72
N LEU A 127 -4.61 -8.50 -15.84
CA LEU A 127 -6.03 -8.62 -16.20
C LEU A 127 -6.85 -7.36 -15.93
N GLN A 128 -6.21 -6.32 -15.36
CA GLN A 128 -6.83 -5.03 -15.06
C GLN A 128 -8.10 -5.16 -14.22
N ALA A 129 -8.08 -6.04 -13.22
CA ALA A 129 -9.13 -6.14 -12.21
C ALA A 129 -9.24 -4.82 -11.43
N ASP A 130 -10.46 -4.28 -11.39
CA ASP A 130 -10.80 -3.11 -10.56
C ASP A 130 -11.02 -3.55 -9.10
N THR A 131 -11.53 -4.77 -8.91
CA THR A 131 -11.81 -5.36 -7.60
C THR A 131 -11.52 -6.86 -7.61
N ILE A 132 -10.96 -7.37 -6.52
CA ILE A 132 -10.79 -8.82 -6.27
C ILE A 132 -11.57 -9.18 -5.02
N VAL A 133 -12.40 -10.21 -5.10
CA VAL A 133 -13.24 -10.69 -4.00
C VAL A 133 -12.94 -12.15 -3.66
N MET A 134 -13.18 -12.50 -2.40
CA MET A 134 -13.21 -13.88 -1.91
C MET A 134 -14.25 -13.97 -0.79
N ASP A 135 -14.75 -15.16 -0.50
CA ASP A 135 -15.71 -15.40 0.58
C ASP A 135 -15.29 -16.52 1.55
N PRO A 136 -14.12 -16.42 2.21
CA PRO A 136 -13.68 -17.44 3.17
C PRO A 136 -14.63 -17.57 4.36
N GLN A 137 -14.81 -18.80 4.84
CA GLN A 137 -15.55 -19.10 6.06
C GLN A 137 -15.01 -18.31 7.26
N THR A 138 -15.92 -17.78 8.08
CA THR A 138 -15.61 -16.86 9.18
C THR A 138 -14.67 -17.45 10.24
N TRP A 139 -14.69 -18.77 10.43
CA TRP A 139 -13.84 -19.48 11.39
C TRP A 139 -12.42 -19.74 10.86
N ASN A 140 -12.19 -19.66 9.55
CA ASN A 140 -10.87 -19.85 8.92
C ASN A 140 -9.98 -18.61 9.11
N THR A 141 -9.72 -18.31 10.38
CA THR A 141 -8.91 -17.16 10.81
C THR A 141 -7.48 -17.20 10.27
N ARG A 142 -6.98 -18.39 9.92
CA ARG A 142 -5.68 -18.58 9.27
C ARG A 142 -5.66 -17.94 7.88
N ALA A 143 -6.66 -18.22 7.05
CA ALA A 143 -6.80 -17.64 5.73
C ALA A 143 -7.09 -16.13 5.82
N LEU A 144 -8.03 -15.73 6.68
CA LEU A 144 -8.39 -14.32 6.89
C LEU A 144 -7.18 -13.43 7.25
N ARG A 145 -6.29 -13.89 8.15
CA ARG A 145 -5.05 -13.15 8.49
C ARG A 145 -4.13 -12.97 7.29
N VAL A 146 -4.06 -13.96 6.40
CA VAL A 146 -3.26 -13.86 5.16
C VAL A 146 -3.88 -12.81 4.24
N TYR A 147 -5.19 -12.82 4.05
CA TYR A 147 -5.88 -11.88 3.17
C TYR A 147 -5.80 -10.45 3.70
N GLU A 148 -6.06 -10.23 4.99
CA GLU A 148 -5.92 -8.92 5.64
C GLU A 148 -4.49 -8.37 5.49
N LYS A 149 -3.46 -9.22 5.66
CA LYS A 149 -2.06 -8.85 5.43
C LYS A 149 -1.76 -8.50 3.97
N CYS A 150 -2.52 -9.05 3.02
CA CYS A 150 -2.40 -8.74 1.60
C CYS A 150 -3.26 -7.55 1.17
N GLY A 151 -3.94 -6.89 2.11
CA GLY A 151 -4.70 -5.66 1.87
C GLY A 151 -6.21 -5.86 1.69
N PHE A 152 -6.72 -7.09 1.80
CA PHE A 152 -8.15 -7.34 1.74
C PHE A 152 -8.88 -6.81 2.98
N ARG A 153 -10.11 -6.33 2.82
CA ARG A 153 -10.99 -5.83 3.88
C ARG A 153 -12.27 -6.64 3.93
N LYS A 154 -12.83 -6.84 5.13
CA LYS A 154 -14.18 -7.41 5.30
C LYS A 154 -15.22 -6.37 4.92
N ILE A 155 -16.08 -6.71 3.97
CA ILE A 155 -17.12 -5.83 3.44
C ILE A 155 -18.48 -6.20 4.04
N ARG A 156 -18.86 -7.48 3.98
CA ARG A 156 -20.13 -7.95 4.54
C ARG A 156 -20.03 -9.39 5.05
N LEU A 157 -20.89 -9.70 6.01
CA LEU A 157 -21.15 -11.08 6.42
C LEU A 157 -22.13 -11.71 5.41
N LEU A 158 -21.80 -12.91 4.94
CA LEU A 158 -22.67 -13.75 4.11
C LEU A 158 -23.14 -14.91 5.00
N GLU A 159 -24.36 -14.81 5.51
CA GLU A 159 -24.94 -15.82 6.39
C GLU A 159 -25.26 -17.11 5.62
N LYS A 160 -24.91 -18.27 6.19
CA LYS A 160 -25.19 -19.60 5.62
C LYS A 160 -24.78 -19.75 4.15
N ARG A 161 -23.60 -19.24 3.82
CA ARG A 161 -23.09 -19.15 2.45
C ARG A 161 -22.58 -20.48 1.91
N GLU A 162 -21.85 -21.23 2.72
CA GLU A 162 -21.14 -22.44 2.26
C GLU A 162 -21.54 -23.65 3.11
N TRP A 163 -21.89 -24.77 2.48
CA TRP A 163 -22.08 -26.04 3.19
C TRP A 163 -20.72 -26.65 3.52
N HIS A 164 -20.45 -26.91 4.80
CA HIS A 164 -19.18 -27.48 5.23
C HIS A 164 -19.37 -28.35 6.48
N GLU A 165 -19.11 -29.65 6.34
CA GLU A 165 -19.13 -30.64 7.42
C GLU A 165 -20.46 -30.72 8.18
N GLY A 166 -21.56 -30.86 7.42
CA GLY A 166 -22.89 -31.11 7.98
C GLY A 166 -23.70 -29.86 8.35
N GLU A 167 -23.17 -28.65 8.15
CA GLU A 167 -23.89 -27.40 8.39
C GLU A 167 -23.52 -26.28 7.41
N TYR A 168 -24.44 -25.34 7.21
CA TYR A 168 -24.15 -24.11 6.48
C TYR A 168 -23.35 -23.14 7.36
N ARG A 169 -22.20 -22.70 6.87
CA ARG A 169 -21.27 -21.78 7.51
C ARG A 169 -21.42 -20.37 6.98
N ASP A 170 -21.20 -19.41 7.86
CA ASP A 170 -21.11 -18.01 7.50
C ASP A 170 -19.73 -17.70 6.90
N CYS A 171 -19.72 -16.88 5.85
CA CYS A 171 -18.51 -16.41 5.19
C CYS A 171 -18.37 -14.90 5.29
N TRP A 172 -17.14 -14.40 5.19
CA TRP A 172 -16.89 -12.97 4.99
C TRP A 172 -16.69 -12.70 3.51
N LEU A 173 -17.51 -11.84 2.90
CA LEU A 173 -17.08 -11.21 1.66
C LEU A 173 -15.92 -10.29 2.00
N ILE A 174 -14.76 -10.58 1.43
CA ILE A 174 -13.58 -9.75 1.55
C ILE A 174 -13.20 -9.20 0.18
N GLU A 175 -12.66 -7.98 0.19
CA GLU A 175 -12.40 -7.22 -1.02
C GLU A 175 -10.99 -6.62 -0.99
N TYR A 176 -10.32 -6.67 -2.13
CA TYR A 176 -9.17 -5.84 -2.44
C TYR A 176 -9.50 -4.94 -3.63
N SER A 177 -9.31 -3.62 -3.46
CA SER A 177 -9.33 -2.65 -4.56
C SER A 177 -7.97 -1.95 -4.67
N PRO A 178 -7.36 -1.86 -5.87
CA PRO A 178 -6.18 -1.04 -6.10
C PRO A 178 -6.41 0.43 -5.71
N ALA A 179 -7.60 0.97 -5.97
CA ALA A 179 -7.95 2.36 -5.66
C ALA A 179 -7.83 2.64 -4.15
N ASP A 180 -8.30 1.74 -3.29
CA ASP A 180 -8.14 1.86 -1.84
C ASP A 180 -6.66 1.83 -1.40
N ARG A 181 -5.84 1.04 -2.12
CA ARG A 181 -4.42 0.90 -1.80
C ARG A 181 -3.65 2.16 -2.21
N GLU A 182 -3.95 2.70 -3.38
CA GLU A 182 -3.39 3.96 -3.87
C GLU A 182 -3.85 5.14 -2.99
N GLU A 183 -5.13 5.20 -2.63
CA GLU A 183 -5.68 6.19 -1.69
C GLU A 183 -5.03 6.08 -0.30
N LYS A 184 -4.80 4.87 0.24
CA LYS A 184 -4.06 4.66 1.49
C LYS A 184 -2.57 5.00 1.38
N GLN A 185 -1.95 4.76 0.23
CA GLN A 185 -0.55 5.11 0.00
C GLN A 185 -0.38 6.63 -0.11
N MET A 186 -1.36 7.35 -0.67
CA MET A 186 -1.36 8.80 -0.83
C MET A 186 -1.79 9.56 0.44
N ASN A 187 -2.73 9.01 1.23
CA ASN A 187 -3.04 9.48 2.60
C ASN A 187 -1.85 9.37 3.56
N ARG A 188 -0.74 8.77 3.12
CA ARG A 188 0.49 8.72 3.90
C ARG A 188 1.24 10.05 3.93
N TYR A 189 1.12 10.94 2.93
CA TYR A 189 1.93 12.17 2.93
C TYR A 189 1.48 13.18 3.99
N SER A 190 0.19 13.48 4.08
CA SER A 190 -0.33 14.37 5.11
C SER A 190 -0.11 13.81 6.52
N GLN A 191 -0.34 12.50 6.70
CA GLN A 191 -0.06 11.80 7.96
C GLN A 191 1.44 11.81 8.32
N THR A 192 2.31 11.56 7.35
CA THR A 192 3.77 11.61 7.54
C THR A 192 4.21 13.02 7.88
N LEU A 193 3.69 14.03 7.17
CA LEU A 193 4.00 15.43 7.45
C LEU A 193 3.54 15.82 8.86
N ASN A 194 2.31 15.52 9.24
CA ASN A 194 1.80 15.79 10.58
C ASN A 194 2.63 15.09 11.67
N HIS A 195 3.05 13.85 11.43
CA HIS A 195 3.93 13.12 12.35
C HIS A 195 5.30 13.78 12.49
N LEU A 196 5.94 14.14 11.36
CA LEU A 196 7.24 14.84 11.36
C LEU A 196 7.14 16.21 12.04
N VAL A 197 6.07 16.95 11.77
CA VAL A 197 5.81 18.25 12.41
C VAL A 197 5.72 18.10 13.91
N GLY A 198 4.90 17.16 14.41
CA GLY A 198 4.76 16.93 15.85
C GLY A 198 6.07 16.46 16.51
N TYR A 199 6.81 15.56 15.85
CA TYR A 199 8.09 15.07 16.33
C TYR A 199 9.13 16.21 16.42
N PHE A 200 9.38 16.90 15.31
CA PHE A 200 10.39 17.95 15.26
C PHE A 200 10.00 19.18 16.09
N GLU A 201 8.72 19.52 16.21
CA GLU A 201 8.26 20.55 17.14
C GLU A 201 8.71 20.26 18.59
N SER A 202 8.54 19.02 19.05
CA SER A 202 8.96 18.59 20.39
C SER A 202 10.48 18.69 20.55
N GLU A 203 11.25 18.16 19.60
CA GLU A 203 12.72 18.18 19.63
C GLU A 203 13.27 19.61 19.61
N LEU A 204 12.73 20.46 18.73
CA LEU A 204 13.09 21.87 18.66
C LEU A 204 12.79 22.57 19.99
N LYS A 205 11.61 22.35 20.59
CA LYS A 205 11.26 22.92 21.90
C LYS A 205 12.23 22.51 23.00
N ALA A 206 12.71 21.27 22.99
CA ALA A 206 13.65 20.74 23.99
C ALA A 206 15.08 21.32 23.90
N LEU A 207 15.52 21.82 22.75
CA LEU A 207 16.88 22.38 22.60
C LEU A 207 17.12 23.61 23.50
N PRO A 208 18.29 23.79 24.11
CA PRO A 208 18.64 25.05 24.77
C PRO A 208 18.59 26.23 23.79
N VAL A 209 18.09 27.40 24.23
CA VAL A 209 17.98 28.60 23.38
C VAL A 209 19.34 29.04 22.84
N GLU A 210 20.38 28.99 23.67
CA GLU A 210 21.75 29.34 23.26
C GLU A 210 22.25 28.42 22.14
N GLU A 211 22.02 27.11 22.26
CA GLU A 211 22.41 26.13 21.23
C GLU A 211 21.62 26.34 19.93
N PHE A 212 20.32 26.65 20.04
CA PHE A 212 19.45 26.90 18.89
C PHE A 212 19.87 28.14 18.09
N ARG A 213 20.40 29.16 18.79
CA ARG A 213 20.82 30.44 18.20
C ARG A 213 22.29 30.49 17.82
N GLN A 214 23.10 29.54 18.26
CA GLN A 214 24.54 29.52 18.00
C GLN A 214 24.83 29.36 16.51
N LYS A 215 25.61 30.29 15.95
CA LYS A 215 26.16 30.15 14.59
C LYS A 215 27.44 29.31 14.62
N PRO A 216 27.56 28.26 13.78
CA PRO A 216 28.81 27.51 13.63
C PRO A 216 29.96 28.35 13.05
N GLY A 217 29.64 29.46 12.37
CA GLY A 217 30.59 30.42 11.86
C GLY A 217 29.87 31.62 11.22
N PRO A 218 30.60 32.70 10.86
CA PRO A 218 29.99 33.95 10.39
C PRO A 218 29.12 33.81 9.12
N ALA A 219 29.47 32.86 8.25
CA ALA A 219 28.77 32.59 6.99
C ALA A 219 27.93 31.29 7.04
N LYS A 220 27.68 30.74 8.22
CA LYS A 220 26.89 29.51 8.39
C LYS A 220 25.61 29.84 9.15
N TRP A 221 24.50 29.29 8.68
CA TRP A 221 23.22 29.43 9.36
C TRP A 221 23.25 28.78 10.74
N SER A 222 22.65 29.44 11.72
CA SER A 222 22.29 28.83 13.01
C SER A 222 21.16 27.81 12.81
N LYS A 223 20.87 27.00 13.85
CA LYS A 223 19.69 26.12 13.83
C LYS A 223 18.40 26.93 13.65
N GLN A 224 18.33 28.12 14.24
CA GLN A 224 17.22 29.06 14.07
C GLN A 224 17.04 29.52 12.62
N GLU A 225 18.14 29.88 11.94
CA GLU A 225 18.10 30.27 10.53
C GLU A 225 17.75 29.08 9.62
N ILE A 226 18.18 27.85 9.96
CA ILE A 226 17.76 26.65 9.22
C ILE A 226 16.25 26.41 9.37
N VAL A 227 15.67 26.58 10.57
CA VAL A 227 14.20 26.48 10.73
C VAL A 227 13.50 27.60 9.94
N GLY A 228 14.07 28.80 9.91
CA GLY A 228 13.58 29.89 9.06
C GLY A 228 13.61 29.55 7.57
N HIS A 229 14.71 28.98 7.07
CA HIS A 229 14.77 28.47 5.71
C HIS A 229 13.69 27.41 5.43
N LEU A 230 13.37 26.56 6.40
CA LEU A 230 12.27 25.60 6.27
C LEU A 230 10.90 26.27 6.23
N CYS A 231 10.70 27.45 6.86
CA CYS A 231 9.51 28.27 6.66
C CYS A 231 9.43 28.79 5.23
N ASP A 232 10.53 29.31 4.66
CA ASP A 232 10.59 29.76 3.27
C ASP A 232 10.26 28.63 2.29
N SER A 233 10.83 27.44 2.54
CA SER A 233 10.54 26.23 1.77
C SER A 233 9.07 25.83 1.85
N ALA A 234 8.46 25.89 3.04
CA ALA A 234 7.04 25.59 3.23
C ALA A 234 6.14 26.58 2.46
N VAL A 235 6.42 27.88 2.51
CA VAL A 235 5.63 28.89 1.76
C VAL A 235 5.69 28.63 0.26
N ASN A 236 6.89 28.38 -0.28
CA ASN A 236 7.08 28.11 -1.70
C ASN A 236 6.37 26.81 -2.13
N ASN A 237 6.52 25.73 -1.36
CA ASN A 237 5.90 24.44 -1.70
C ASN A 237 4.39 24.43 -1.50
N HIS A 238 3.85 25.13 -0.50
CA HIS A 238 2.41 25.34 -0.37
C HIS A 238 1.83 25.98 -1.65
N LEU A 239 2.45 27.07 -2.14
CA LEU A 239 2.01 27.72 -3.38
C LEU A 239 2.10 26.78 -4.58
N ARG A 240 3.18 26.00 -4.70
CA ARG A 240 3.37 25.03 -5.78
C ARG A 240 2.28 23.95 -5.76
N PHE A 241 2.02 23.35 -4.61
CA PHE A 241 1.00 22.30 -4.46
C PHE A 241 -0.39 22.81 -4.82
N VAL A 242 -0.77 24.00 -4.33
CA VAL A 242 -2.06 24.63 -4.66
C VAL A 242 -2.16 24.93 -6.15
N LYS A 243 -1.12 25.50 -6.77
CA LYS A 243 -1.12 25.81 -8.21
C LYS A 243 -1.24 24.55 -9.07
N ILE A 244 -0.50 23.48 -8.73
CA ILE A 244 -0.54 22.23 -9.48
C ILE A 244 -1.93 21.59 -9.35
N LYS A 245 -2.48 21.50 -8.12
CA LYS A 245 -3.83 20.97 -7.89
C LYS A 245 -4.88 21.68 -8.74
N LEU A 246 -4.85 23.01 -8.79
CA LEU A 246 -5.86 23.81 -9.49
C LEU A 246 -5.65 23.90 -11.01
N SER A 247 -4.52 23.44 -11.53
CA SER A 247 -4.20 23.53 -12.95
C SER A 247 -4.67 22.31 -13.74
N ALA A 248 -5.13 22.53 -14.97
CA ALA A 248 -5.39 21.49 -15.96
C ALA A 248 -4.16 21.17 -16.82
N HIS A 249 -3.10 21.98 -16.72
CA HIS A 249 -1.88 21.87 -17.53
C HIS A 249 -0.63 21.90 -16.64
N PRO A 250 0.52 21.40 -17.14
CA PRO A 250 1.76 21.43 -16.37
C PRO A 250 2.13 22.83 -15.90
N VAL A 251 2.42 22.98 -14.60
CA VAL A 251 2.80 24.27 -14.00
C VAL A 251 4.31 24.43 -14.02
N SER A 252 4.81 25.53 -14.57
CA SER A 252 6.23 25.90 -14.46
C SER A 252 6.54 26.43 -13.06
N LEU A 253 7.48 25.79 -12.39
CA LEU A 253 7.90 26.14 -11.03
C LEU A 253 9.08 27.09 -11.08
N GLU A 254 9.01 28.15 -10.27
CA GLU A 254 10.10 29.09 -10.09
C GLU A 254 11.00 28.63 -8.94
N GLY A 255 12.31 28.76 -9.13
CA GLY A 255 13.30 28.66 -8.05
C GLY A 255 13.28 29.91 -7.19
N TYR A 256 13.91 29.86 -6.02
CA TYR A 256 14.09 31.01 -5.16
C TYR A 256 15.50 31.02 -4.54
N ASP A 257 16.03 32.22 -4.31
CA ASP A 257 17.36 32.41 -3.72
C ASP A 257 17.28 32.26 -2.20
N GLN A 258 17.63 31.06 -1.72
CA GLN A 258 17.43 30.68 -0.32
C GLN A 258 18.22 31.58 0.65
N GLU A 259 19.45 31.96 0.29
CA GLU A 259 20.31 32.83 1.10
C GLU A 259 19.67 34.22 1.23
N ARG A 260 19.22 34.80 0.11
CA ARG A 260 18.57 36.12 0.15
C ARG A 260 17.25 36.13 0.92
N TRP A 261 16.49 35.03 0.90
CA TRP A 261 15.26 34.92 1.67
C TRP A 261 15.54 34.87 3.18
N VAL A 262 16.52 34.06 3.61
CA VAL A 262 16.96 34.00 5.02
C VAL A 262 17.48 35.37 5.49
N ASP A 263 18.31 36.03 4.67
CA ASP A 263 18.84 37.36 4.95
C ASP A 263 17.72 38.41 5.06
N LEU A 264 16.76 38.39 4.12
CA LEU A 264 15.66 39.36 4.08
C LEU A 264 14.74 39.22 5.30
N HIS A 265 14.40 38.00 5.70
CA HIS A 265 13.59 37.76 6.89
C HIS A 265 14.35 38.04 8.19
N GLY A 266 15.69 37.98 8.16
CA GLY A 266 16.52 38.26 9.32
C GLY A 266 16.21 37.31 10.49
N TYR A 267 15.99 36.02 10.20
CA TYR A 267 15.45 35.05 11.17
C TYR A 267 16.19 34.99 12.48
N GLN A 268 17.51 35.20 12.49
CA GLN A 268 18.33 35.22 13.70
C GLN A 268 17.92 36.34 14.67
N GLU A 269 17.62 37.53 14.16
CA GLU A 269 17.46 38.74 14.97
C GLU A 269 15.99 39.13 15.16
N GLN A 270 15.13 38.84 14.19
CA GLN A 270 13.73 39.29 14.21
C GLN A 270 12.75 38.31 14.87
N TYR A 271 13.19 37.07 15.12
CA TYR A 271 12.31 36.01 15.63
C TYR A 271 12.83 35.44 16.95
N THR A 272 11.89 35.18 17.87
CA THR A 272 12.19 34.34 19.03
C THR A 272 12.11 32.86 18.65
N LYS A 273 12.74 32.00 19.45
CA LYS A 273 12.66 30.54 19.27
C LYS A 273 11.20 30.04 19.24
N PRO A 274 10.31 30.43 20.17
CA PRO A 274 8.89 30.04 20.10
C PRO A 274 8.20 30.50 18.81
N ASP A 275 8.46 31.72 18.35
CA ASP A 275 7.79 32.29 17.18
C ASP A 275 8.16 31.57 15.89
N ILE A 276 9.46 31.28 15.69
CA ILE A 276 9.92 30.61 14.47
C ILE A 276 9.44 29.15 14.41
N ILE A 277 9.40 28.46 15.56
CA ILE A 277 8.83 27.11 15.65
C ILE A 277 7.34 27.14 15.35
N MET A 278 6.59 28.09 15.93
CA MET A 278 5.16 28.23 15.68
C MET A 278 4.86 28.52 14.21
N LEU A 279 5.60 29.43 13.59
CA LEU A 279 5.47 29.73 12.16
C LEU A 279 5.69 28.49 11.31
N TRP A 280 6.77 27.75 11.56
CA TRP A 280 7.09 26.52 10.85
C TRP A 280 5.98 25.46 11.00
N VAL A 281 5.48 25.25 12.22
CA VAL A 281 4.39 24.30 12.50
C VAL A 281 3.12 24.69 11.73
N MET A 282 2.73 25.97 11.78
CA MET A 282 1.49 26.41 11.15
C MET A 282 1.51 26.34 9.63
N LEU A 283 2.65 26.69 9.00
CA LEU A 283 2.83 26.54 7.56
C LEU A 283 2.72 25.07 7.13
N ASN A 284 3.30 24.15 7.90
CA ASN A 284 3.25 22.73 7.57
C ASN A 284 1.90 22.08 7.84
N ARG A 285 1.16 22.52 8.87
CA ARG A 285 -0.22 22.09 9.06
C ARG A 285 -1.12 22.55 7.92
N GLN A 286 -0.91 23.77 7.42
CA GLN A 286 -1.61 24.26 6.23
C GLN A 286 -1.31 23.37 5.01
N ILE A 287 -0.05 23.01 4.78
CA ILE A 287 0.31 22.05 3.72
C ILE A 287 -0.38 20.71 3.95
N ALA A 288 -0.36 20.15 5.17
CA ALA A 288 -0.99 18.88 5.46
C ALA A 288 -2.49 18.87 5.11
N HIS A 289 -3.20 19.97 5.39
CA HIS A 289 -4.60 20.13 4.98
C HIS A 289 -4.79 20.18 3.47
N VAL A 290 -3.87 20.80 2.71
CA VAL A 290 -3.91 20.74 1.24
C VAL A 290 -3.70 19.30 0.78
N LEU A 291 -2.71 18.60 1.33
CA LEU A 291 -2.39 17.21 0.99
C LEU A 291 -3.56 16.26 1.26
N ASP A 292 -4.32 16.47 2.35
CA ASP A 292 -5.53 15.70 2.68
C ASP A 292 -6.65 15.82 1.62
N THR A 293 -6.63 16.88 0.80
CA THR A 293 -7.64 17.08 -0.26
C THR A 293 -7.23 16.50 -1.61
N LEU A 294 -5.97 16.07 -1.78
CA LEU A 294 -5.45 15.62 -3.07
C LEU A 294 -5.94 14.22 -3.43
N THR A 295 -6.42 14.05 -4.66
CA THR A 295 -6.81 12.75 -5.22
C THR A 295 -5.63 12.05 -5.90
N VAL A 296 -5.77 10.77 -6.24
CA VAL A 296 -4.75 10.02 -7.02
C VAL A 296 -4.40 10.75 -8.33
N GLU A 297 -5.41 11.29 -9.01
CA GLU A 297 -5.23 12.08 -10.23
C GLU A 297 -4.41 13.36 -9.97
N ASP A 298 -4.67 14.06 -8.86
CA ASP A 298 -3.92 15.27 -8.50
C ASP A 298 -2.42 14.98 -8.33
N TYR A 299 -2.06 13.88 -7.68
CA TYR A 299 -0.67 13.48 -7.49
C TYR A 299 0.04 13.12 -8.80
N GLY A 300 -0.72 12.69 -9.82
CA GLY A 300 -0.23 12.44 -11.17
C GLY A 300 -0.01 13.70 -12.01
N LYS A 301 -0.45 14.88 -11.56
CA LYS A 301 -0.29 16.13 -12.33
C LYS A 301 1.17 16.50 -12.49
N ALA A 302 1.54 16.81 -13.72
CA ALA A 302 2.89 17.21 -14.09
C ALA A 302 3.21 18.66 -13.71
N CYS A 303 4.48 18.94 -13.48
CA CYS A 303 5.06 20.25 -13.26
C CYS A 303 6.44 20.32 -13.93
N ILE A 304 6.85 21.53 -14.31
CA ILE A 304 8.14 21.79 -14.95
C ILE A 304 9.05 22.41 -13.89
N LEU A 305 10.12 21.71 -13.54
CA LEU A 305 11.13 22.15 -12.58
C LEU A 305 11.88 23.38 -13.11
N PRO A 306 12.50 24.21 -12.24
CA PRO A 306 13.24 25.40 -12.67
C PRO A 306 14.34 25.14 -13.72
N GLY A 307 14.88 23.90 -13.78
CA GLY A 307 15.87 23.47 -14.77
C GLY A 307 15.29 22.89 -16.08
N GLY A 308 13.97 22.93 -16.28
CA GLY A 308 13.28 22.44 -17.47
C GLY A 308 12.91 20.94 -17.47
N GLY A 309 13.28 20.19 -16.42
CA GLY A 309 12.85 18.80 -16.26
C GLY A 309 11.39 18.69 -15.83
N GLU A 310 10.70 17.63 -16.25
CA GLU A 310 9.33 17.34 -15.83
C GLU A 310 9.31 16.45 -14.58
N ALA A 311 8.41 16.73 -13.65
CA ALA A 311 8.16 15.92 -12.45
C ALA A 311 6.66 15.91 -12.13
N THR A 312 6.22 14.98 -11.28
CA THR A 312 4.83 14.92 -10.80
C THR A 312 4.66 15.62 -9.45
N LEU A 313 3.41 15.93 -9.09
CA LEU A 313 3.09 16.40 -7.74
C LEU A 313 3.51 15.39 -6.66
N ASP A 314 3.35 14.08 -6.91
CA ASP A 314 3.87 13.01 -6.03
C ASP A 314 5.37 13.16 -5.76
N TRP A 315 6.16 13.31 -6.83
CA TRP A 315 7.60 13.51 -6.71
C TRP A 315 7.93 14.77 -5.90
N LEU A 316 7.23 15.87 -6.15
CA LEU A 316 7.48 17.16 -5.48
C LEU A 316 7.13 17.11 -3.98
N VAL A 317 6.05 16.42 -3.59
CA VAL A 317 5.70 16.22 -2.18
C VAL A 317 6.73 15.32 -1.49
N SER A 318 7.20 14.27 -2.17
CA SER A 318 8.25 13.40 -1.65
C SER A 318 9.57 14.15 -1.44
N ASP A 319 10.00 14.94 -2.42
CA ASP A 319 11.20 15.79 -2.36
C ASP A 319 11.11 16.80 -1.21
N TYR A 320 9.94 17.42 -1.02
CA TYR A 320 9.69 18.33 0.09
C TYR A 320 9.92 17.68 1.48
N LEU A 321 9.43 16.45 1.67
CA LEU A 321 9.61 15.73 2.93
C LEU A 321 11.06 15.31 3.16
N GLU A 322 11.77 14.90 2.11
CA GLU A 322 13.19 14.55 2.23
C GLU A 322 14.05 15.78 2.48
N HIS A 323 13.76 16.91 1.83
CA HIS A 323 14.39 18.20 2.10
C HIS A 323 14.24 18.62 3.56
N MET A 324 13.02 18.49 4.11
CA MET A 324 12.76 18.73 5.52
C MET A 324 13.63 17.82 6.42
N ARG A 325 13.63 16.51 6.18
CA ARG A 325 14.44 15.55 6.95
C ARG A 325 15.93 15.86 6.86
N HIS A 326 16.42 16.24 5.69
CA HIS A 326 17.82 16.61 5.49
C HIS A 326 18.25 17.74 6.43
N HIS A 327 17.46 18.82 6.52
CA HIS A 327 17.78 19.93 7.39
C HIS A 327 17.58 19.62 8.87
N PHE A 328 16.57 18.82 9.25
CA PHE A 328 16.47 18.38 10.64
C PHE A 328 17.61 17.48 11.07
N ARG A 329 18.20 16.68 10.17
CA ARG A 329 19.46 15.96 10.43
C ARG A 329 20.62 16.91 10.73
N GLN A 330 20.66 18.10 10.11
CA GLN A 330 21.66 19.14 10.44
C GLN A 330 21.42 19.76 11.83
N ILE A 331 20.15 19.90 12.24
CA ILE A 331 19.76 20.51 13.53
C ILE A 331 19.95 19.54 14.71
N LEU A 332 19.50 18.29 14.56
CA LEU A 332 19.34 17.31 15.65
C LEU A 332 20.31 16.11 15.54
N GLY A 333 21.03 15.99 14.42
CA GLY A 333 21.76 14.78 14.06
C GLY A 333 20.85 13.69 13.49
N PRO A 334 21.38 12.47 13.23
CA PRO A 334 20.60 11.36 12.65
C PRO A 334 19.46 10.91 13.58
N GLU A 335 18.35 10.43 12.98
CA GLU A 335 17.16 9.96 13.71
C GLU A 335 17.49 8.73 14.61
N PRO A 336 16.77 8.51 15.72
CA PRO A 336 17.03 7.38 16.63
C PRO A 336 17.03 6.00 15.94
N VAL A 337 16.16 5.80 14.95
CA VAL A 337 16.05 4.55 14.17
C VAL A 337 17.30 4.31 13.31
N GLU A 338 17.95 5.38 12.84
CA GLU A 338 19.19 5.30 12.06
C GLU A 338 20.41 5.16 12.96
N ARG A 339 20.42 5.77 14.15
CA ARG A 339 21.46 5.55 15.18
C ARG A 339 21.57 4.07 15.56
N ALA A 340 20.44 3.35 15.63
CA ALA A 340 20.41 1.92 15.89
C ALA A 340 20.97 1.05 14.75
N LYS A 341 21.00 1.56 13.50
CA LYS A 341 21.58 0.87 12.34
C LYS A 341 23.05 1.19 12.13
N ALA A 342 23.49 2.39 12.50
CA ALA A 342 24.90 2.80 12.41
C ALA A 342 25.78 2.28 13.56
N GLY A 343 25.17 1.73 14.62
CA GLY A 343 25.84 1.11 15.76
C GLY A 343 26.02 -0.41 15.66
N LYS A 344 25.98 -1.00 14.45
CA LYS A 344 26.27 -2.42 14.20
C LYS A 344 27.51 -2.62 13.37
#